data_AF-A0A9E2FQC3-F1
#
_entry.id   AF-A0A9E2FQC3-F1
#
_cell.length_a   1.000
_cell.length_b   1.000
_cell.length_c   1.000
_cell.angle_alpha   90.00
_cell.angle_beta   90.00
_cell.angle_gamma   90.00
#
_symmetry.space_group_name_H-M   'P 1'
#
loop_
_entity.id
_entity.type
_entity.pdbx_description
1 polymer ?
#
loop_
_entity_poly.entity_id
_entity_poly.type
_entity_poly.pdbx_seq_one_letter_code
_entity_poly.pdbx_strand_id
1 'polypeptide(L)'
;TFFDSTIHMAPAVVMRGTQVAIDYYNELLPELKQRISDGVAAVEGERLRLYWEGMPIWGRLRDLAMQFLELRACVVASTYANSWIFTALDPDDPFNSMARAYTELFIVRSDGVKEAYLAGMIKAFGVDGIVFHDAKTCPANTNCRYAMAQRLQERLGVPSITIAGDLNDLRCYSDEQAKTQIEAFVEQLTPRVRV
;
A
#
# COMPACT_ATOMS: atom_id res chain seq x y z
N THR A 1 9.59 -1.88 -1.49
CA THR A 1 8.61 -0.79 -1.28
C THR A 1 7.24 -1.21 -1.81
N PHE A 2 6.21 -0.38 -1.65
CA PHE A 2 4.90 -0.57 -2.30
C PHE A 2 5.03 -0.76 -3.81
N PHE A 3 5.88 0.01 -4.48
CA PHE A 3 6.07 -0.06 -5.93
C PHE A 3 6.68 -1.38 -6.40
N ASP A 4 7.54 -2.00 -5.60
CA ASP A 4 8.03 -3.37 -5.89
C ASP A 4 6.92 -4.40 -5.62
N SER A 5 6.12 -4.15 -4.58
CA SER A 5 5.00 -5.03 -4.20
C SER A 5 3.94 -5.11 -5.30
N THR A 6 3.74 -4.04 -6.09
CA THR A 6 2.82 -4.07 -7.25
C THR A 6 3.31 -4.98 -8.38
N ILE A 7 4.60 -5.33 -8.39
CA ILE A 7 5.17 -6.33 -9.30
C ILE A 7 5.10 -7.71 -8.67
N HIS A 8 5.56 -7.85 -7.43
CA HIS A 8 5.60 -9.14 -6.72
C HIS A 8 4.23 -9.74 -6.45
N MET A 9 3.16 -8.97 -6.51
CA MET A 9 1.80 -9.47 -6.38
C MET A 9 1.30 -10.24 -7.62
N ALA A 10 1.87 -10.02 -8.81
CA ALA A 10 1.32 -10.57 -10.05
C ALA A 10 1.19 -12.11 -10.01
N PRO A 11 2.18 -12.89 -9.54
CA PRO A 11 2.02 -14.34 -9.41
C PRO A 11 0.89 -14.74 -8.48
N ALA A 12 0.74 -14.07 -7.34
CA ALA A 12 -0.41 -14.27 -6.46
C ALA A 12 -1.73 -13.93 -7.16
N VAL A 13 -1.81 -12.90 -8.02
CA VAL A 13 -3.07 -12.56 -8.69
C VAL A 13 -3.45 -13.58 -9.76
N VAL A 14 -2.55 -13.83 -10.72
CA VAL A 14 -2.89 -14.55 -11.97
C VAL A 14 -2.47 -16.02 -11.98
N MET A 15 -1.63 -16.45 -11.03
CA MET A 15 -1.00 -17.78 -11.03
C MET A 15 -1.08 -18.49 -9.66
N ARG A 16 -1.95 -18.04 -8.75
CA ARG A 16 -2.02 -18.50 -7.34
C ARG A 16 -2.03 -20.02 -7.16
N GLY A 17 -2.73 -20.74 -8.03
CA GLY A 17 -2.88 -22.20 -7.96
C GLY A 17 -1.82 -22.97 -8.72
N THR A 18 -0.70 -22.34 -9.10
CA THR A 18 0.32 -22.96 -9.95
C THR A 18 1.65 -23.12 -9.21
N GLN A 19 2.44 -24.11 -9.63
CA GLN A 19 3.80 -24.30 -9.12
C GLN A 19 4.70 -23.09 -9.42
N VAL A 20 4.48 -22.40 -10.53
CA VAL A 20 5.24 -21.19 -10.91
C VAL A 20 5.14 -20.11 -9.84
N ALA A 21 3.95 -19.87 -9.27
CA ALA A 21 3.79 -18.90 -8.19
C ALA A 21 4.49 -19.36 -6.90
N ILE A 22 4.43 -20.65 -6.59
CA ILE A 22 5.12 -21.23 -5.42
C ILE A 22 6.64 -21.06 -5.55
N ASP A 23 7.20 -21.42 -6.70
CA ASP A 23 8.64 -21.33 -6.97
C ASP A 23 9.11 -19.88 -6.87
N TYR A 24 8.36 -18.95 -7.46
CA TYR A 24 8.65 -17.51 -7.39
C TYR A 24 8.77 -17.01 -5.94
N TYR A 25 7.81 -17.33 -5.07
CA TYR A 25 7.85 -16.87 -3.68
C TYR A 25 8.88 -17.61 -2.82
N ASN A 26 9.17 -18.87 -3.15
CA ASN A 26 10.25 -19.64 -2.52
C ASN A 26 11.65 -19.10 -2.87
N GLU A 27 11.80 -18.40 -3.98
CA GLU A 27 13.04 -17.67 -4.33
C GLU A 27 13.07 -16.26 -3.72
N LEU A 28 11.96 -15.53 -3.85
CA LEU A 28 11.85 -14.14 -3.39
C LEU A 28 12.03 -14.01 -1.87
N LEU A 29 11.41 -14.89 -1.08
CA LEU A 29 11.45 -14.77 0.39
C LEU A 29 12.88 -14.93 0.95
N PRO A 30 13.68 -15.94 0.56
CA PRO A 30 15.09 -16.00 0.92
C PRO A 30 15.89 -14.77 0.51
N GLU A 31 15.70 -14.24 -0.71
CA GLU A 31 16.40 -13.04 -1.17
C GLU A 31 16.09 -11.84 -0.25
N LEU A 32 14.81 -11.61 0.07
CA LEU A 32 14.40 -10.54 0.95
C LEU A 32 14.96 -10.70 2.37
N LYS A 33 14.99 -11.94 2.90
CA LYS A 33 15.62 -12.23 4.20
C LYS A 33 17.12 -11.97 4.18
N GLN A 34 17.79 -12.31 3.09
CA GLN A 34 19.22 -12.07 2.93
C GLN A 34 19.52 -10.55 2.91
N ARG A 35 18.75 -9.78 2.14
CA ARG A 35 18.84 -8.30 2.13
C ARG A 35 18.67 -7.70 3.52
N ILE A 36 17.72 -8.20 4.31
CA ILE A 36 17.53 -7.78 5.71
C ILE A 36 18.77 -8.11 6.55
N SER A 37 19.32 -9.32 6.43
CA SER A 37 20.54 -9.74 7.13
C SER A 37 21.75 -8.88 6.76
N ASP A 38 21.85 -8.47 5.50
CA ASP A 38 22.95 -7.67 4.97
C ASP A 38 22.76 -6.16 5.21
N GLY A 39 21.65 -5.76 5.84
CA GLY A 39 21.34 -4.35 6.09
C GLY A 39 21.04 -3.55 4.82
N VAL A 40 20.63 -4.20 3.73
CA VAL A 40 20.27 -3.54 2.47
C VAL A 40 18.89 -2.91 2.60
N ALA A 41 18.86 -1.59 2.67
CA ALA A 41 17.62 -0.83 2.73
C ALA A 41 16.89 -0.82 1.38
N ALA A 42 15.55 -0.80 1.41
CA ALA A 42 14.75 -0.58 0.20
C ALA A 42 14.85 0.87 -0.30
N VAL A 43 15.04 1.81 0.62
CA VAL A 43 15.30 3.23 0.37
C VAL A 43 16.51 3.62 1.22
N GLU A 44 17.62 3.94 0.58
CA GLU A 44 18.86 4.30 1.29
C GLU A 44 18.67 5.59 2.10
N GLY A 45 19.04 5.55 3.38
CA GLY A 45 18.84 6.67 4.31
C GLY A 45 17.37 7.06 4.52
N GLU A 46 16.44 6.10 4.44
CA GLU A 46 15.01 6.24 4.77
C GLU A 46 14.81 7.11 6.02
N ARG A 47 13.97 8.15 5.89
CA ARG A 47 13.64 9.09 6.98
C ARG A 47 12.18 9.04 7.40
N LEU A 48 11.31 8.58 6.51
CA LEU A 48 9.86 8.53 6.71
C LEU A 48 9.29 7.24 6.16
N ARG A 49 8.26 6.72 6.82
CA ARG A 49 7.55 5.49 6.48
C ARG A 49 6.11 5.83 6.17
N LEU A 50 5.70 5.63 4.93
CA LEU A 50 4.39 6.00 4.42
C LEU A 50 3.55 4.77 4.08
N TYR A 51 2.24 4.91 4.19
CA TYR A 51 1.28 3.90 3.74
C TYR A 51 0.56 4.35 2.48
N TRP A 52 0.45 3.50 1.47
CA TRP A 52 -0.35 3.77 0.28
C TRP A 52 -1.72 3.11 0.38
N GLU A 53 -2.77 3.92 0.48
CA GLU A 53 -4.15 3.47 0.44
C GLU A 53 -4.74 3.67 -0.96
N GLY A 54 -5.32 2.60 -1.52
CA GLY A 54 -5.94 2.60 -2.82
C GLY A 54 -5.14 1.84 -3.88
N MET A 55 -5.69 1.82 -5.10
CA MET A 55 -5.03 1.19 -6.25
C MET A 55 -3.74 1.96 -6.62
N PRO A 56 -2.74 1.34 -7.26
CA PRO A 56 -1.64 2.07 -7.86
C PRO A 56 -2.08 2.89 -9.08
N ILE A 57 -1.28 3.89 -9.45
CA ILE A 57 -1.37 4.61 -10.72
C ILE A 57 -0.36 3.93 -11.68
N TRP A 58 -0.83 2.96 -12.47
CA TRP A 58 0.05 2.04 -13.21
C TRP A 58 1.00 2.76 -14.16
N GLY A 59 0.51 3.78 -14.87
CA GLY A 59 1.31 4.58 -15.80
C GLY A 59 2.33 5.53 -15.16
N ARG A 60 2.44 5.54 -13.83
CA ARG A 60 3.33 6.42 -13.05
C ARG A 60 4.09 5.72 -11.93
N LEU A 61 4.12 4.39 -11.92
CA LEU A 61 4.83 3.63 -10.87
C LEU A 61 6.29 4.06 -10.74
N ARG A 62 7.00 4.20 -11.87
CA ARG A 62 8.42 4.61 -11.87
C ARG A 62 8.59 6.03 -11.33
N ASP A 63 7.80 6.97 -11.83
CA ASP A 63 7.94 8.38 -11.47
C ASP A 63 7.65 8.60 -9.98
N LEU A 64 6.59 7.97 -9.47
CA LEU A 64 6.26 7.97 -8.04
C LEU A 64 7.36 7.27 -7.22
N ALA A 65 7.85 6.10 -7.64
CA ALA A 65 8.91 5.40 -6.93
C ALA A 65 10.19 6.24 -6.84
N MET A 66 10.59 6.89 -7.93
CA MET A 66 11.74 7.78 -7.96
C MET A 66 11.53 9.01 -7.07
N GLN A 67 10.34 9.61 -7.11
CA GLN A 67 10.03 10.76 -6.26
C GLN A 67 10.14 10.41 -4.76
N PHE A 68 9.52 9.31 -4.33
CA PHE A 68 9.60 8.86 -2.93
C PHE A 68 11.03 8.48 -2.53
N LEU A 69 11.81 7.88 -3.44
CA LEU A 69 13.23 7.60 -3.25
C LEU A 69 14.05 8.89 -3.04
N GLU A 70 13.87 9.90 -3.88
CA GLU A 70 14.55 11.21 -3.78
C GLU A 70 14.22 11.92 -2.45
N LEU A 71 12.97 11.79 -2.01
CA LEU A 71 12.49 12.29 -0.73
C LEU A 71 12.93 11.46 0.49
N ARG A 72 13.59 10.32 0.26
CA ARG A 72 13.95 9.32 1.28
C ARG A 72 12.75 8.89 2.14
N ALA A 73 11.58 8.81 1.51
CA ALA A 73 10.35 8.37 2.12
C ALA A 73 9.98 7.00 1.56
N CYS A 74 9.95 5.98 2.42
CA CYS A 74 9.64 4.62 2.00
C CYS A 74 8.14 4.37 2.12
N VAL A 75 7.49 4.01 1.02
CA VAL A 75 6.11 3.51 1.07
C VAL A 75 6.17 2.04 1.47
N VAL A 76 5.94 1.77 2.76
CA VAL A 76 6.27 0.49 3.42
C VAL A 76 5.16 -0.55 3.33
N ALA A 77 3.91 -0.12 3.16
CA ALA A 77 2.75 -1.00 3.14
C ALA A 77 1.60 -0.43 2.31
N SER A 78 0.73 -1.32 1.86
CA SER A 78 -0.51 -0.96 1.16
C SER A 78 -1.57 -2.03 1.34
N THR A 79 -2.83 -1.60 1.39
CA THR A 79 -3.99 -2.49 1.43
C THR A 79 -4.05 -3.34 0.16
N TYR A 80 -3.72 -2.71 -0.97
CA TYR A 80 -3.76 -3.36 -2.27
C TYR A 80 -2.83 -4.57 -2.30
N ALA A 81 -1.56 -4.39 -1.95
CA ALA A 81 -0.55 -5.46 -1.97
C ALA A 81 -0.93 -6.69 -1.10
N ASN A 82 -1.73 -6.50 -0.05
CA ASN A 82 -2.14 -7.55 0.88
C ASN A 82 -3.48 -8.23 0.54
N SER A 83 -4.16 -7.82 -0.53
CA SER A 83 -5.52 -8.28 -0.85
C SER A 83 -5.62 -9.77 -1.25
N TRP A 84 -4.49 -10.47 -1.41
CA TRP A 84 -4.42 -11.81 -2.01
C TRP A 84 -3.84 -12.90 -1.10
N ILE A 85 -3.73 -12.63 0.21
CA ILE A 85 -3.13 -13.57 1.17
C ILE A 85 -4.07 -14.75 1.48
N PHE A 86 -5.39 -14.54 1.48
CA PHE A 86 -6.44 -15.56 1.70
C PHE A 86 -6.13 -16.56 2.84
N THR A 87 -5.80 -16.05 4.04
CA THR A 87 -5.42 -16.87 5.21
C THR A 87 -6.49 -17.84 5.70
N ALA A 88 -7.73 -17.68 5.26
CA ALA A 88 -8.85 -18.52 5.67
C ALA A 88 -8.99 -19.80 4.83
N LEU A 89 -8.23 -19.99 3.74
CA LEU A 89 -8.29 -21.20 2.92
C LEU A 89 -7.79 -22.43 3.70
N ASP A 90 -8.58 -23.50 3.66
CA ASP A 90 -8.33 -24.75 4.39
C ASP A 90 -8.62 -25.95 3.48
N PRO A 91 -7.64 -26.84 3.21
CA PRO A 91 -7.85 -28.03 2.39
C PRO A 91 -8.82 -29.04 3.01
N ASP A 92 -9.00 -29.04 4.34
CA ASP A 92 -9.89 -29.97 5.04
C ASP A 92 -11.36 -29.49 5.01
N ASP A 93 -11.61 -28.21 4.71
CA ASP A 93 -12.95 -27.62 4.54
C ASP A 93 -12.99 -26.69 3.31
N PRO A 94 -12.82 -27.22 2.09
CA PRO A 94 -12.48 -26.42 0.91
C PRO A 94 -13.59 -25.43 0.49
N PHE A 95 -14.86 -25.80 0.67
CA PHE A 95 -15.98 -24.96 0.23
C PHE A 95 -16.27 -23.81 1.20
N ASN A 96 -16.35 -24.09 2.50
CA ASN A 96 -16.64 -23.04 3.48
C ASN A 96 -15.43 -22.14 3.70
N SER A 97 -14.22 -22.70 3.70
CA SER A 97 -12.98 -21.92 3.82
C SER A 97 -12.82 -20.95 2.65
N MET A 98 -13.10 -21.40 1.42
CA MET A 98 -13.14 -20.53 0.24
C MET A 98 -14.21 -19.45 0.37
N ALA A 99 -15.45 -19.80 0.74
CA ALA A 99 -16.52 -18.82 0.92
C ALA A 99 -16.14 -17.74 1.94
N ARG A 100 -15.53 -18.15 3.07
CA ARG A 100 -14.97 -17.21 4.07
C ARG A 100 -13.90 -16.35 3.44
N ALA A 101 -12.85 -16.95 2.88
CA ALA A 101 -11.69 -16.23 2.36
C ALA A 101 -12.07 -15.12 1.35
N TYR A 102 -13.06 -15.37 0.48
CA TYR A 102 -13.57 -14.37 -0.46
C TYR A 102 -14.51 -13.31 0.16
N THR A 103 -15.25 -13.65 1.21
CA THR A 103 -16.12 -12.71 1.94
C THR A 103 -15.38 -11.91 3.01
N GLU A 104 -14.12 -12.27 3.31
CA GLU A 104 -13.24 -11.55 4.23
C GLU A 104 -12.29 -10.56 3.54
N LEU A 105 -12.33 -10.47 2.21
CA LEU A 105 -11.55 -9.49 1.45
C LEU A 105 -11.85 -8.07 1.90
N PHE A 106 -10.80 -7.25 2.06
CA PHE A 106 -10.91 -5.88 2.57
C PHE A 106 -12.01 -5.05 1.88
N ILE A 107 -12.12 -5.15 0.55
CA ILE A 107 -13.02 -4.32 -0.26
C ILE A 107 -14.51 -4.57 -0.02
N VAL A 108 -14.88 -5.78 0.42
CA VAL A 108 -16.29 -6.16 0.67
C VAL A 108 -16.71 -6.00 2.14
N ARG A 109 -15.83 -5.46 2.99
CA ARG A 109 -16.06 -5.31 4.43
C ARG A 109 -16.48 -3.88 4.78
N SER A 110 -17.14 -3.73 5.93
CA SER A 110 -17.54 -2.43 6.47
C SER A 110 -16.34 -1.60 6.92
N ASP A 111 -16.54 -0.27 6.99
CA ASP A 111 -15.50 0.69 7.37
C ASP A 111 -14.86 0.38 8.74
N GLY A 112 -15.62 -0.10 9.71
CA GLY A 112 -15.07 -0.46 11.02
C GLY A 112 -13.96 -1.53 10.94
N VAL A 113 -14.14 -2.53 10.07
CA VAL A 113 -13.12 -3.57 9.82
C VAL A 113 -11.93 -2.98 9.06
N LYS A 114 -12.21 -2.15 8.04
CA LYS A 114 -11.17 -1.50 7.23
C LYS A 114 -10.29 -0.59 8.08
N GLU A 115 -10.88 0.23 8.95
CA GLU A 115 -10.17 1.13 9.85
C GLU A 115 -9.36 0.36 10.90
N ALA A 116 -9.87 -0.76 11.43
CA ALA A 116 -9.12 -1.62 12.34
C ALA A 116 -7.91 -2.26 11.66
N TYR A 117 -8.08 -2.74 10.41
CA TYR A 117 -6.98 -3.25 9.59
C TYR A 117 -5.91 -2.18 9.35
N LEU A 118 -6.31 -0.98 8.93
CA LEU A 118 -5.38 0.13 8.69
C LEU A 118 -4.65 0.55 9.96
N ALA A 119 -5.35 0.64 11.11
CA ALA A 119 -4.72 0.92 12.40
C ALA A 119 -3.67 -0.14 12.78
N GLY A 120 -3.96 -1.42 12.54
CA GLY A 120 -3.02 -2.51 12.73
C GLY A 120 -1.77 -2.38 11.85
N MET A 121 -1.96 -2.08 10.57
CA MET A 121 -0.87 -1.88 9.62
C MET A 121 -0.01 -0.67 9.95
N ILE A 122 -0.63 0.46 10.30
CA ILE A 122 0.06 1.68 10.74
C ILE A 122 0.97 1.37 11.93
N LYS A 123 0.47 0.65 12.93
CA LYS A 123 1.24 0.24 14.09
C LYS A 123 2.35 -0.74 13.73
N ALA A 124 2.05 -1.79 12.96
CA ALA A 124 3.00 -2.85 12.64
C ALA A 124 4.18 -2.35 11.81
N PHE A 125 3.94 -1.38 10.93
CA PHE A 125 4.97 -0.84 10.04
C PHE A 125 5.57 0.48 10.52
N GLY A 126 5.12 1.04 11.65
CA GLY A 126 5.59 2.33 12.17
C GLY A 126 5.39 3.46 11.17
N VAL A 127 4.16 3.59 10.66
CA VAL A 127 3.81 4.55 9.61
C VAL A 127 3.68 5.96 10.18
N ASP A 128 4.37 6.92 9.53
CA ASP A 128 4.35 8.35 9.85
C ASP A 128 3.23 9.12 9.13
N GLY A 129 2.78 8.62 7.98
CA GLY A 129 1.75 9.28 7.18
C GLY A 129 1.10 8.37 6.15
N ILE A 130 -0.11 8.75 5.69
CA ILE A 130 -0.89 7.96 4.72
C ILE A 130 -1.10 8.76 3.44
N VAL A 131 -0.81 8.14 2.30
CA VAL A 131 -1.13 8.67 0.97
C VAL A 131 -2.35 7.91 0.45
N PHE A 132 -3.48 8.59 0.33
CA PHE A 132 -4.67 8.04 -0.31
C PHE A 132 -4.66 8.35 -1.81
N HIS A 133 -5.01 7.36 -2.63
CA HIS A 133 -5.29 7.57 -4.04
C HIS A 133 -6.81 7.67 -4.28
N ASP A 134 -7.26 8.84 -4.72
CA ASP A 134 -8.62 9.08 -5.19
C ASP A 134 -8.81 8.61 -6.64
N ALA A 135 -8.88 7.28 -6.84
CA ALA A 135 -9.06 6.69 -8.17
C ALA A 135 -10.46 7.01 -8.73
N LYS A 136 -10.53 7.66 -9.91
CA LYS A 136 -11.80 8.06 -10.54
C LYS A 136 -12.70 6.87 -10.90
N THR A 137 -12.16 5.81 -11.50
CA THR A 137 -12.94 4.69 -12.03
C THR A 137 -13.15 3.53 -11.04
N CYS A 138 -12.59 3.58 -9.83
CA CYS A 138 -12.66 2.47 -8.87
C CYS A 138 -13.22 2.90 -7.49
N PRO A 139 -14.48 3.36 -7.39
CA PRO A 139 -15.03 3.95 -6.17
C PRO A 139 -15.00 3.00 -4.95
N ALA A 140 -15.15 1.68 -5.16
CA ALA A 140 -15.13 0.70 -4.07
C ALA A 140 -13.74 0.54 -3.41
N ASN A 141 -12.67 0.88 -4.14
CA ASN A 141 -11.29 0.84 -3.65
C ASN A 141 -10.72 2.24 -3.39
N THR A 142 -11.57 3.26 -3.39
CA THR A 142 -11.23 4.66 -3.11
C THR A 142 -11.76 5.05 -1.74
N ASN A 143 -11.10 4.58 -0.68
CA ASN A 143 -11.64 4.69 0.67
C ASN A 143 -11.64 6.13 1.23
N CYS A 144 -10.88 7.04 0.63
CA CYS A 144 -10.87 8.45 1.02
C CYS A 144 -12.18 9.20 0.73
N ARG A 145 -13.02 8.70 -0.20
CA ARG A 145 -14.32 9.34 -0.55
C ARG A 145 -15.37 9.26 0.54
N TYR A 146 -15.20 8.35 1.50
CA TYR A 146 -16.15 8.12 2.59
C TYR A 146 -15.61 8.62 3.94
N ALA A 147 -14.81 9.69 3.93
CA ALA A 147 -14.23 10.33 5.11
C ALA A 147 -13.28 9.43 5.96
N MET A 148 -12.81 8.30 5.42
CA MET A 148 -11.90 7.41 6.14
C MET A 148 -10.60 8.11 6.54
N ALA A 149 -10.04 8.97 5.67
CA ALA A 149 -8.83 9.74 5.96
C ALA A 149 -9.01 10.63 7.21
N GLN A 150 -10.11 11.37 7.29
CA GLN A 150 -10.43 12.22 8.43
C GLN A 150 -10.58 11.40 9.72
N ARG A 151 -11.37 10.31 9.68
CA ARG A 151 -11.60 9.47 10.87
C ARG A 151 -10.31 8.82 11.37
N LEU A 152 -9.44 8.35 10.48
CA LEU A 152 -8.15 7.78 10.88
C LEU A 152 -7.23 8.85 11.48
N GLN A 153 -7.20 10.05 10.91
CA GLN A 153 -6.41 11.15 11.46
C GLN A 153 -6.91 11.56 12.85
N GLU A 154 -8.22 11.71 13.05
CA GLU A 154 -8.82 12.05 14.35
C GLU A 154 -8.55 10.97 15.41
N ARG A 155 -8.62 9.68 15.03
CA ARG A 155 -8.46 8.55 15.95
C ARG A 155 -7.02 8.21 16.26
N LEU A 156 -6.12 8.31 15.28
CA LEU A 156 -4.74 7.81 15.37
C LEU A 156 -3.70 8.93 15.40
N GLY A 157 -4.08 10.16 15.08
CA GLY A 157 -3.14 11.29 14.96
C GLY A 157 -2.20 11.20 13.75
N VAL A 158 -2.41 10.24 12.85
CA VAL A 158 -1.57 10.05 11.66
C VAL A 158 -2.08 10.95 10.54
N PRO A 159 -1.28 11.92 10.06
CA PRO A 159 -1.68 12.81 8.99
C PRO A 159 -1.75 12.08 7.65
N SER A 160 -2.55 12.63 6.73
CA SER A 160 -2.73 12.03 5.41
C SER A 160 -2.92 13.07 4.32
N ILE A 161 -2.62 12.68 3.09
CA ILE A 161 -2.97 13.41 1.87
C ILE A 161 -3.81 12.55 0.94
N THR A 162 -4.52 13.19 0.02
CA THR A 162 -5.23 12.50 -1.06
C THR A 162 -4.74 13.02 -2.40
N ILE A 163 -4.30 12.12 -3.26
CA ILE A 163 -3.85 12.38 -4.63
C ILE A 163 -4.97 11.96 -5.57
N ALA A 164 -5.41 12.87 -6.43
CA ALA A 164 -6.39 12.57 -7.47
C ALA A 164 -5.74 11.85 -8.65
N GLY A 165 -6.39 10.81 -9.17
CA GLY A 165 -5.85 10.04 -10.27
C GLY A 165 -6.84 9.01 -10.82
N ASP A 166 -6.33 8.16 -11.69
CA ASP A 166 -6.97 6.91 -12.04
C ASP A 166 -5.91 5.81 -12.08
N LEU A 167 -6.34 4.56 -11.97
CA LEU A 167 -5.44 3.41 -12.05
C LEU A 167 -4.77 3.30 -13.42
N ASN A 168 -5.47 3.64 -14.52
CA ASN A 168 -4.94 3.54 -15.88
C ASN A 168 -5.17 4.81 -16.73
N ASP A 169 -6.19 5.61 -16.45
CA ASP A 169 -6.46 6.83 -17.22
C ASP A 169 -5.64 8.03 -16.73
N LEU A 170 -4.48 8.24 -17.38
CA LEU A 170 -3.58 9.34 -17.02
C LEU A 170 -4.17 10.74 -17.26
N ARG A 171 -5.30 10.88 -17.95
CA ARG A 171 -5.99 12.18 -18.08
C ARG A 171 -6.61 12.62 -16.75
N CYS A 172 -6.79 11.69 -15.81
CA CYS A 172 -7.29 11.96 -14.47
C CYS A 172 -6.18 12.30 -13.46
N TYR A 173 -4.91 12.28 -13.88
CA TYR A 173 -3.75 12.50 -13.02
C TYR A 173 -2.95 13.71 -13.50
N SER A 174 -2.52 14.56 -12.56
CA SER A 174 -1.59 15.66 -12.83
C SER A 174 -0.27 15.38 -12.13
N ASP A 175 0.79 15.23 -12.94
CA ASP A 175 2.15 14.99 -12.46
C ASP A 175 2.63 16.12 -11.54
N GLU A 176 2.44 17.38 -11.94
CA GLU A 176 2.89 18.55 -11.18
C GLU A 176 2.13 18.71 -9.86
N GLN A 177 0.81 18.48 -9.88
CA GLN A 177 -0.01 18.59 -8.68
C GLN A 177 0.35 17.50 -7.67
N ALA A 178 0.41 16.24 -8.11
CA ALA A 178 0.78 15.13 -7.25
C ALA A 178 2.20 15.32 -6.70
N LYS A 179 3.14 15.75 -7.55
CA LYS A 179 4.52 16.04 -7.13
C LYS A 179 4.55 17.04 -5.98
N THR A 180 3.93 18.21 -6.19
CA THR A 180 3.88 19.30 -5.21
C THR A 180 3.22 18.86 -3.90
N GLN A 181 2.12 18.11 -3.98
CA GLN A 181 1.41 17.62 -2.79
C GLN A 181 2.25 16.63 -1.98
N ILE A 182 2.93 15.68 -2.65
CA ILE A 182 3.79 14.71 -1.98
C ILE A 182 4.98 15.41 -1.32
N GLU A 183 5.63 16.35 -2.01
CA GLU A 183 6.77 17.11 -1.47
C GLU A 183 6.37 17.91 -0.22
N ALA A 184 5.28 18.66 -0.29
CA ALA A 184 4.75 19.43 0.84
C ALA A 184 4.38 18.53 2.02
N PHE A 185 3.81 17.35 1.75
CA PHE A 185 3.44 16.39 2.79
C PHE A 185 4.66 15.79 3.49
N VAL A 186 5.68 15.38 2.73
CA VAL A 186 6.94 14.87 3.28
C VAL A 186 7.65 15.95 4.10
N GLU A 187 7.66 17.21 3.62
CA GLU A 187 8.21 18.33 4.38
C GLU A 187 7.45 18.56 5.71
N GLN A 188 6.12 18.50 5.68
CA GLN A 188 5.28 18.63 6.87
C GLN A 188 5.55 17.54 7.91
N LEU A 189 5.77 16.30 7.46
CA LEU A 189 6.05 15.16 8.32
C LEU A 189 7.45 15.20 8.93
N THR A 190 8.38 15.85 8.26
CA THR A 190 9.76 15.96 8.74
C THR A 190 9.78 16.92 9.94
N PRO A 191 10.24 16.48 11.13
CA PRO A 191 10.34 17.37 12.28
C PRO A 191 11.23 18.57 11.91
N ARG A 192 10.69 19.80 12.03
CA ARG A 192 11.54 21.00 11.97
C ARG A 192 12.56 20.87 13.08
N VAL A 193 13.84 20.77 12.72
CA VAL A 193 14.94 20.97 13.68
C VAL A 193 14.67 22.32 14.33
N ARG A 194 14.30 22.32 15.61
CA ARG A 194 14.32 23.55 16.41
C ARG A 194 15.79 23.95 16.48
N VAL A 195 16.14 24.96 15.68
CA VAL A 195 17.38 25.73 15.86
C VAL A 195 17.28 26.46 17.20
#